data_AF-A0AAY5KUW2-F1
#
_entry.id   AF-A0AAY5KUW2-F1
#
_cell.length_a   1.000
_cell.length_b   1.000
_cell.length_c   1.000
_cell.angle_alpha   90.00
_cell.angle_beta   90.00
_cell.angle_gamma   90.00
#
_symmetry.space_group_name_H-M   'P 1'
#
loop_
_entity.id
_entity.type
_entity.pdbx_description
1 polymer ?
#
loop_
_entity_poly.entity_id
_entity_poly.type
_entity_poly.pdbx_seq_one_letter_code
_entity_poly.pdbx_strand_id
1 'polypeptide(L)'
;MGLCRSFLLQCGLVFDQQPRTYPTEKSRIAFVIGLLRGDALKWASAIWERQSPYTQTYSDFTSEMRKVFDHPVRGRDASKRLYSLHQGVRSVAEYAVEFRTLAEESGWNGEALQAGFYNGLSEQLKDELLSYPETMGLDDTISLAMRVDNRIRERRRERKRGGRPLQPLSRHPEEERRNGPPAVPGMEREATPAEPEPMQLGRYHIDKEEQQRRRDSNSCLYCGRSGHYLASCPQRPSNRRAR
;
A
#
# COMPACT_ATOMS: atom_id res chain seq x y z
N MET A 1 -2.75 -16.83 -18.60
CA MET A 1 -2.37 -17.66 -19.77
C MET A 1 -1.62 -16.80 -20.77
N GLY A 2 -0.32 -17.10 -20.90
CA GLY A 2 0.63 -16.72 -21.95
C GLY A 2 1.43 -17.95 -22.36
N LEU A 3 0.75 -19.10 -22.34
CA LEU A 3 1.36 -20.42 -22.28
C LEU A 3 2.20 -20.72 -23.50
N CYS A 4 1.81 -20.23 -24.69
CA CYS A 4 2.58 -20.40 -25.92
C CYS A 4 3.94 -19.67 -25.84
N ARG A 5 3.97 -18.40 -25.43
CA ARG A 5 5.23 -17.63 -25.30
C ARG A 5 6.14 -18.23 -24.24
N SER A 6 5.60 -18.53 -23.05
CA SER A 6 6.40 -19.13 -21.98
C SER A 6 6.92 -20.52 -22.36
N PHE A 7 6.10 -21.31 -23.06
CA PHE A 7 6.50 -22.62 -23.58
C PHE A 7 7.64 -22.51 -24.61
N LEU A 8 7.52 -21.59 -25.57
CA LEU A 8 8.55 -21.37 -26.58
C LEU A 8 9.84 -20.81 -25.97
N LEU A 9 9.74 -19.95 -24.96
CA LEU A 9 10.88 -19.50 -24.15
C LEU A 9 11.56 -20.68 -23.46
N GLN A 10 10.80 -21.55 -22.80
CA GLN A 10 11.32 -22.76 -22.16
C GLN A 10 12.04 -23.67 -23.16
N CYS A 11 11.49 -23.87 -24.35
CA CYS A 11 12.14 -24.64 -25.41
C CYS A 11 13.45 -23.98 -25.87
N GLY A 12 13.45 -22.65 -26.05
CA GLY A 12 14.65 -21.89 -26.40
C GLY A 12 15.77 -22.07 -25.37
N LEU A 13 15.45 -21.96 -24.07
CA LEU A 13 16.40 -22.18 -22.99
C LEU A 13 17.02 -23.59 -23.00
N VAL A 14 16.24 -24.63 -23.37
CA VAL A 14 16.77 -25.99 -23.51
C VAL A 14 17.79 -26.07 -24.66
N PHE A 15 17.51 -25.42 -25.80
CA PHE A 15 18.42 -25.42 -26.93
C PHE A 15 19.73 -24.68 -26.65
N ASP A 16 19.66 -23.59 -25.89
CA ASP A 16 20.84 -22.84 -25.46
C ASP A 16 21.71 -23.65 -24.48
N GLN A 17 21.08 -24.43 -23.60
CA GLN A 17 21.78 -25.29 -22.65
C GLN A 17 22.35 -26.57 -23.31
N GLN A 18 21.71 -27.06 -24.38
CA GLN A 18 22.04 -28.34 -25.02
C GLN A 18 22.25 -28.22 -26.55
N PRO A 19 23.20 -27.38 -27.01
CA PRO A 19 23.36 -27.09 -28.43
C PRO A 19 23.82 -28.31 -29.26
N ARG A 20 24.53 -29.26 -28.63
CA ARG A 20 24.99 -30.50 -29.30
C ARG A 20 23.87 -31.52 -29.51
N THR A 21 22.85 -31.51 -28.64
CA THR A 21 21.70 -32.42 -28.72
C THR A 21 20.71 -31.98 -29.81
N TYR A 22 20.58 -30.66 -30.01
CA TYR A 22 19.68 -30.07 -31.00
C TYR A 22 20.43 -29.17 -32.00
N PRO A 23 21.36 -29.75 -32.80
CA PRO A 23 22.25 -28.97 -33.67
C PRO A 23 21.56 -28.46 -34.94
N THR A 24 20.39 -29.00 -35.29
CA THR A 24 19.67 -28.63 -36.52
C THR A 24 18.32 -28.00 -36.25
N GLU A 25 17.87 -27.13 -37.15
CA GLU A 25 16.54 -26.53 -37.10
C GLU A 25 15.44 -27.61 -37.02
N LYS A 26 15.56 -28.69 -37.80
CA LYS A 26 14.64 -29.83 -37.76
C LYS A 26 14.62 -30.53 -36.40
N SER A 27 15.77 -30.71 -35.74
CA SER A 27 15.82 -31.33 -34.40
C SER A 27 15.16 -30.47 -33.33
N ARG A 28 15.31 -29.13 -33.41
CA ARG A 28 14.65 -28.18 -32.51
C ARG A 28 13.13 -28.19 -32.70
N ILE A 29 12.67 -28.14 -33.95
CA ILE A 29 11.23 -28.20 -34.25
C ILE A 29 10.65 -29.53 -33.80
N ALA A 30 11.30 -30.67 -34.09
CA ALA A 30 10.84 -31.98 -33.67
C ALA A 30 10.72 -32.10 -32.14
N PHE A 31 11.68 -31.55 -31.39
CA PHE A 31 11.60 -31.46 -29.93
C PHE A 31 10.34 -30.71 -29.49
N VAL A 32 10.09 -29.53 -30.06
CA VAL A 32 8.89 -28.74 -29.72
C VAL A 32 7.62 -29.53 -30.00
N ILE A 33 7.51 -30.14 -31.20
CA ILE A 33 6.36 -30.98 -31.58
C ILE A 33 6.14 -32.12 -30.57
N GLY A 34 7.20 -32.78 -30.12
CA GLY A 34 7.13 -33.87 -29.14
C GLY A 34 6.56 -33.44 -27.77
N LEU A 35 6.63 -32.17 -27.44
CA LEU A 35 6.06 -31.60 -26.21
C LEU A 35 4.61 -31.12 -26.37
N LEU A 36 4.11 -30.99 -27.59
CA LEU A 36 2.74 -30.51 -27.85
C LEU A 36 1.70 -31.58 -27.50
N ARG A 37 0.49 -31.12 -27.15
CA ARG A 37 -0.68 -31.97 -26.86
C ARG A 37 -1.93 -31.34 -27.49
N GLY A 38 -2.98 -32.15 -27.64
CA GLY A 38 -4.28 -31.70 -28.14
C GLY A 38 -4.22 -31.07 -29.54
N ASP A 39 -4.94 -29.96 -29.72
CA ASP A 39 -5.06 -29.31 -31.04
C ASP A 39 -3.75 -28.69 -31.54
N ALA A 40 -2.85 -28.31 -30.63
CA ALA A 40 -1.51 -27.84 -30.99
C ALA A 40 -0.68 -28.95 -31.66
N LEU A 41 -0.76 -30.18 -31.14
CA LEU A 41 -0.09 -31.33 -31.75
C LEU A 41 -0.72 -31.67 -33.11
N LYS A 42 -2.05 -31.69 -33.21
CA LYS A 42 -2.74 -31.95 -34.49
C LYS A 42 -2.31 -30.97 -35.58
N TRP A 43 -2.27 -29.68 -35.25
CA TRP A 43 -1.79 -28.63 -36.17
C TRP A 43 -0.32 -28.86 -36.56
N ALA A 44 0.55 -29.10 -35.58
CA ALA A 44 1.98 -29.25 -35.81
C ALA A 44 2.31 -30.49 -36.65
N SER A 45 1.66 -31.62 -36.38
CA SER A 45 1.76 -32.84 -37.19
C SER A 45 1.34 -32.59 -38.63
N ALA A 46 0.22 -31.90 -38.86
CA ALA A 46 -0.27 -31.62 -40.21
C ALA A 46 0.71 -30.76 -41.03
N ILE A 47 1.29 -29.71 -40.44
CA ILE A 47 2.28 -28.87 -41.16
C ILE A 47 3.62 -29.56 -41.33
N TRP A 48 3.99 -30.46 -40.40
CA TRP A 48 5.20 -31.27 -40.49
C TRP A 48 5.12 -32.31 -41.59
N GLU A 49 4.03 -33.08 -41.66
CA GLU A 49 3.78 -34.09 -42.69
C GLU A 49 3.72 -33.49 -44.09
N ARG A 50 3.11 -32.31 -44.22
CA ARG A 50 3.04 -31.58 -45.49
C ARG A 50 4.34 -30.89 -45.89
N GLN A 51 5.39 -31.00 -45.07
CA GLN A 51 6.66 -30.28 -45.25
C GLN A 51 6.44 -28.78 -45.50
N SER A 52 5.54 -28.17 -44.72
CA SER A 52 5.19 -26.76 -44.86
C SER A 52 6.45 -25.87 -44.81
N PRO A 53 6.50 -24.75 -45.55
CA PRO A 53 7.60 -23.80 -45.49
C PRO A 53 7.93 -23.33 -44.07
N TYR A 54 6.94 -23.30 -43.17
CA TYR A 54 7.13 -22.92 -41.78
C TYR A 54 7.95 -23.93 -40.96
N THR A 55 8.21 -25.12 -41.49
CA THR A 55 8.98 -26.18 -40.80
C THR A 55 10.46 -26.21 -41.23
N GLN A 56 10.92 -25.20 -41.96
CA GLN A 56 12.31 -25.11 -42.44
C GLN A 56 13.23 -24.50 -41.37
N THR A 57 12.77 -23.45 -40.69
CA THR A 57 13.52 -22.81 -39.60
C THR A 57 12.68 -22.79 -38.33
N TYR A 58 13.37 -22.81 -37.19
CA TYR A 58 12.77 -22.67 -35.87
C TYR A 58 12.08 -21.30 -35.72
N SER A 59 12.66 -20.25 -36.31
CA SER A 59 12.06 -18.92 -36.33
C SER A 59 10.69 -18.91 -37.03
N ASP A 60 10.61 -19.49 -38.23
CA ASP A 60 9.36 -19.55 -39.00
C ASP A 60 8.30 -20.40 -38.28
N PHE A 61 8.71 -21.55 -37.74
CA PHE A 61 7.82 -22.44 -37.00
C PHE A 61 7.22 -21.74 -35.78
N THR A 62 8.07 -21.10 -34.96
CA THR A 62 7.61 -20.40 -33.74
C THR A 62 6.82 -19.14 -34.05
N SER A 63 7.09 -18.47 -35.18
CA SER A 63 6.29 -17.35 -35.67
C SER A 63 4.89 -17.82 -36.03
N GLU A 64 4.77 -18.90 -36.80
CA GLU A 64 3.47 -19.45 -37.19
C GLU A 64 2.71 -20.03 -36.00
N MET A 65 3.39 -20.74 -35.09
CA MET A 65 2.79 -21.23 -33.84
C MET A 65 2.22 -20.09 -32.99
N ARG A 66 2.90 -18.94 -32.93
CA ARG A 66 2.37 -17.74 -32.27
C ARG A 66 1.11 -17.24 -32.98
N LYS A 67 1.07 -17.14 -34.30
CA LYS A 67 -0.15 -16.71 -35.01
C LYS A 67 -1.35 -17.61 -34.70
N VAL A 68 -1.12 -18.93 -34.64
CA VAL A 68 -2.19 -19.92 -34.46
C VAL A 68 -2.61 -20.08 -33.00
N PHE A 69 -1.71 -19.90 -32.02
CA PHE A 69 -2.00 -20.21 -30.61
C PHE A 69 -1.78 -19.05 -29.64
N ASP A 70 -1.06 -18.00 -30.03
CA ASP A 70 -0.87 -16.77 -29.25
C ASP A 70 -1.89 -15.71 -29.70
N HIS A 71 -3.17 -16.09 -29.69
CA HIS A 71 -4.24 -15.20 -30.13
C HIS A 71 -4.23 -13.88 -29.35
N PRO A 72 -4.41 -12.73 -30.03
CA PRO A 72 -4.15 -11.37 -29.53
C PRO A 72 -5.18 -10.85 -28.52
N VAL A 73 -5.88 -11.74 -27.83
CA VAL A 73 -6.61 -11.39 -26.61
C VAL A 73 -5.68 -10.60 -25.69
N ARG A 74 -4.36 -10.85 -25.72
CA ARG A 74 -3.33 -10.17 -24.91
C ARG A 74 -3.09 -8.68 -25.23
N GLY A 75 -3.08 -8.19 -26.46
CA GLY A 75 -2.85 -6.75 -26.69
C GLY A 75 -4.02 -5.91 -26.16
N ARG A 76 -5.25 -6.37 -26.43
CA ARG A 76 -6.48 -5.73 -25.97
C ARG A 76 -6.76 -6.01 -24.49
N ASP A 77 -6.47 -7.21 -23.97
CA ASP A 77 -6.60 -7.53 -22.53
C ASP A 77 -5.50 -6.88 -21.70
N ALA A 78 -4.24 -6.88 -22.14
CA ALA A 78 -3.15 -6.23 -21.42
C ALA A 78 -3.39 -4.72 -21.40
N SER A 79 -3.77 -4.10 -22.53
CA SER A 79 -4.20 -2.69 -22.54
C SER A 79 -5.37 -2.42 -21.60
N LYS A 80 -6.42 -3.26 -21.59
CA LYS A 80 -7.56 -3.11 -20.68
C LYS A 80 -7.18 -3.31 -19.21
N ARG A 81 -6.33 -4.29 -18.91
CA ARG A 81 -5.83 -4.57 -17.56
C ARG A 81 -4.92 -3.45 -17.09
N LEU A 82 -4.04 -2.95 -17.96
CA LEU A 82 -3.16 -1.82 -17.69
C LEU A 82 -3.97 -0.55 -17.41
N TYR A 83 -5.01 -0.29 -18.20
CA TYR A 83 -5.93 0.83 -17.97
C TYR A 83 -6.71 0.73 -16.65
N SER A 84 -7.07 -0.49 -16.23
CA SER A 84 -7.78 -0.73 -14.97
C SER A 84 -6.85 -1.02 -13.78
N LEU A 85 -5.52 -1.01 -13.98
CA LEU A 85 -4.56 -1.32 -12.96
C LEU A 85 -4.41 -0.13 -12.01
N HIS A 86 -4.56 -0.40 -10.71
CA HIS A 86 -4.37 0.59 -9.67
C HIS A 86 -3.43 0.06 -8.59
N GLN A 87 -2.67 0.96 -7.97
CA GLN A 87 -1.79 0.66 -6.84
C GLN A 87 -2.58 0.08 -5.66
N GLY A 88 -3.71 0.73 -5.32
CA GLY A 88 -4.52 0.38 -4.15
C GLY A 88 -3.72 0.48 -2.85
N VAL A 89 -3.81 -0.54 -1.99
CA VAL A 89 -3.09 -0.61 -0.71
C VAL A 89 -1.65 -1.12 -0.82
N ARG A 90 -1.24 -1.54 -2.03
CA ARG A 90 0.06 -2.17 -2.29
C ARG A 90 1.18 -1.15 -2.34
N SER A 91 2.42 -1.62 -2.24
CA SER A 91 3.59 -0.75 -2.47
C SER A 91 3.67 -0.30 -3.91
N VAL A 92 4.32 0.85 -4.14
CA VAL A 92 4.62 1.28 -5.52
C VAL A 92 5.52 0.26 -6.21
N ALA A 93 6.43 -0.39 -5.48
CA ALA A 93 7.30 -1.43 -6.03
C ALA A 93 6.51 -2.62 -6.58
N GLU A 94 5.57 -3.18 -5.78
CA GLU A 94 4.71 -4.28 -6.22
C GLU A 94 3.83 -3.89 -7.40
N TYR A 95 3.24 -2.69 -7.35
CA TYR A 95 2.45 -2.14 -8.45
C TYR A 95 3.28 -1.95 -9.73
N ALA A 96 4.50 -1.42 -9.63
CA ALA A 96 5.38 -1.16 -10.76
C ALA A 96 5.81 -2.44 -11.48
N VAL A 97 6.03 -3.54 -10.76
CA VAL A 97 6.34 -4.84 -11.38
C VAL A 97 5.18 -5.32 -12.25
N GLU A 98 3.96 -5.27 -11.73
CA GLU A 98 2.76 -5.66 -12.49
C GLU A 98 2.51 -4.73 -13.67
N PHE A 99 2.64 -3.41 -13.46
CA PHE A 99 2.48 -2.40 -14.50
C PHE A 99 3.47 -2.63 -15.64
N ARG A 100 4.78 -2.80 -15.35
CA ARG A 100 5.80 -3.06 -16.38
C ARG A 100 5.52 -4.36 -17.13
N THR A 101 5.09 -5.40 -16.44
CA THR A 101 4.74 -6.68 -17.08
C THR A 101 3.61 -6.51 -18.09
N LEU A 102 2.59 -5.73 -17.76
CA LEU A 102 1.48 -5.44 -18.66
C LEU A 102 1.87 -4.44 -19.76
N ALA A 103 2.78 -3.51 -19.48
CA ALA A 103 3.30 -2.53 -20.45
C ALA A 103 4.01 -3.20 -21.63
N GLU A 104 4.83 -4.22 -21.37
CA GLU A 104 5.52 -5.00 -22.42
C GLU A 104 4.54 -5.70 -23.38
N GLU A 105 3.34 -6.05 -22.90
CA GLU A 105 2.32 -6.74 -23.71
C GLU A 105 1.24 -5.80 -24.27
N SER A 106 1.16 -4.53 -23.82
CA SER A 106 0.06 -3.62 -24.16
C SER A 106 0.25 -2.87 -25.49
N GLY A 107 1.51 -2.65 -25.91
CA GLY A 107 1.84 -1.83 -27.08
C GLY A 107 1.59 -0.33 -26.88
N TRP A 108 1.44 0.14 -25.64
CA TRP A 108 1.34 1.58 -25.35
C TRP A 108 2.67 2.28 -25.59
N ASN A 109 2.62 3.51 -26.07
CA ASN A 109 3.81 4.34 -26.20
C ASN A 109 4.26 4.88 -24.83
N GLY A 110 5.48 5.43 -24.77
CA GLY A 110 6.08 5.90 -23.52
C GLY A 110 5.25 6.95 -22.77
N GLU A 111 4.64 7.89 -23.48
CA GLU A 111 3.79 8.93 -22.88
C GLU A 111 2.51 8.34 -22.26
N ALA A 112 1.84 7.42 -22.98
CA ALA A 112 0.66 6.73 -22.49
C ALA A 112 0.99 5.84 -21.28
N LEU A 113 2.15 5.19 -21.27
CA LEU A 113 2.63 4.41 -20.14
C LEU A 113 2.89 5.30 -18.92
N GLN A 114 3.55 6.45 -19.10
CA GLN A 114 3.80 7.39 -18.02
C GLN A 114 2.50 7.93 -17.42
N ALA A 115 1.58 8.41 -18.27
CA ALA A 115 0.28 8.91 -17.83
C ALA A 115 -0.56 7.81 -17.16
N GLY A 116 -0.57 6.61 -17.73
CA GLY A 116 -1.24 5.44 -17.16
C GLY A 116 -0.71 5.06 -15.80
N PHE A 117 0.62 5.01 -15.65
CA PHE A 117 1.26 4.68 -14.39
C PHE A 117 0.88 5.68 -13.31
N TYR A 118 0.99 6.99 -13.61
CA TYR A 118 0.62 8.07 -12.71
C TYR A 118 -0.86 8.00 -12.31
N ASN A 119 -1.77 7.78 -13.26
CA ASN A 119 -3.20 7.68 -13.00
C ASN A 119 -3.56 6.51 -12.07
N GLY A 120 -2.86 5.39 -12.17
CA GLY A 120 -3.07 4.23 -11.29
C GLY A 120 -2.47 4.38 -9.88
N LEU A 121 -1.67 5.41 -9.60
CA LEU A 121 -1.14 5.67 -8.26
C LEU A 121 -2.27 6.06 -7.28
N SER A 122 -2.03 5.82 -5.98
CA SER A 122 -2.94 6.28 -4.93
C SER A 122 -2.99 7.81 -4.86
N GLU A 123 -4.17 8.38 -4.57
CA GLU A 123 -4.38 9.83 -4.47
C GLU A 123 -3.41 10.50 -3.48
N GLN A 124 -3.20 9.89 -2.32
CA GLN A 124 -2.25 10.39 -1.33
C GLN A 124 -0.82 10.50 -1.89
N LEU A 125 -0.42 9.56 -2.75
CA LEU A 125 0.90 9.62 -3.37
C LEU A 125 0.95 10.66 -4.48
N LYS A 126 -0.12 10.82 -5.27
CA LYS A 126 -0.24 11.89 -6.28
C LYS A 126 -0.12 13.27 -5.63
N ASP A 127 -0.79 13.50 -4.51
CA ASP A 127 -0.73 14.76 -3.76
C ASP A 127 0.71 15.11 -3.33
N GLU A 128 1.46 14.11 -2.84
CA GLU A 128 2.85 14.28 -2.42
C GLU A 128 3.80 14.50 -3.62
N LEU A 129 3.48 13.90 -4.77
CA LEU A 129 4.26 14.06 -6.01
C LEU A 129 4.16 15.48 -6.59
N LEU A 130 3.11 16.26 -6.28
CA LEU A 130 2.97 17.66 -6.72
C LEU A 130 4.11 18.56 -6.21
N SER A 131 4.81 18.15 -5.15
CA SER A 131 5.95 18.90 -4.59
C SER A 131 7.27 18.67 -5.34
N TYR A 132 7.27 17.84 -6.38
CA TYR A 132 8.46 17.46 -7.14
C TYR A 132 8.36 17.96 -8.58
N PRO A 133 9.51 18.20 -9.25
CA PRO A 133 9.50 18.57 -10.66
C PRO A 133 8.93 17.44 -11.52
N GLU A 134 8.35 17.83 -12.66
CA GLU A 134 7.81 16.89 -13.63
C GLU A 134 8.92 15.95 -14.15
N THR A 135 8.62 14.65 -14.19
CA THR A 135 9.56 13.61 -14.59
C THR A 135 9.54 13.38 -16.10
N MET A 136 10.69 13.03 -16.68
CA MET A 136 10.77 12.70 -18.11
C MET A 136 10.71 11.18 -18.30
N GLY A 137 9.54 10.67 -18.66
CA GLY A 137 9.35 9.25 -18.97
C GLY A 137 9.05 8.36 -17.77
N LEU A 138 8.65 7.12 -18.08
CA LEU A 138 8.09 6.16 -17.13
C LEU A 138 9.08 5.79 -16.01
N ASP A 139 10.34 5.53 -16.33
CA ASP A 139 11.32 5.03 -15.36
C ASP A 139 11.66 6.06 -14.27
N ASP A 140 11.72 7.33 -14.65
CA ASP A 140 11.91 8.44 -13.72
C ASP A 140 10.68 8.61 -12.82
N THR A 141 9.47 8.52 -13.38
CA THR A 141 8.22 8.55 -12.61
C THR A 141 8.16 7.41 -11.60
N ILE A 142 8.48 6.17 -12.00
CA ILE A 142 8.50 5.01 -11.11
C ILE A 142 9.52 5.22 -9.99
N SER A 143 10.73 5.66 -10.32
CA SER A 143 11.81 5.87 -9.36
C SER A 143 11.47 6.95 -8.33
N LEU A 144 10.85 8.06 -8.77
CA LEU A 144 10.36 9.10 -7.88
C LEU A 144 9.24 8.58 -6.98
N ALA A 145 8.22 7.94 -7.55
CA ALA A 145 7.08 7.39 -6.82
C ALA A 145 7.52 6.37 -5.75
N MET A 146 8.49 5.51 -6.06
CA MET A 146 9.05 4.56 -5.10
C MET A 146 9.75 5.26 -3.92
N ARG A 147 10.53 6.32 -4.17
CA ARG A 147 11.19 7.09 -3.11
C ARG A 147 10.17 7.73 -2.18
N VAL A 148 9.11 8.33 -2.74
CA VAL A 148 8.06 8.99 -1.95
C VAL A 148 7.23 7.96 -1.17
N ASP A 149 6.81 6.84 -1.79
CA ASP A 149 6.06 5.76 -1.10
C ASP A 149 6.86 5.19 0.08
N ASN A 150 8.17 4.94 -0.11
CA ASN A 150 9.04 4.49 0.96
C ASN A 150 9.08 5.48 2.14
N ARG A 151 9.21 6.79 1.85
CA ARG A 151 9.21 7.84 2.88
C ARG A 151 7.88 7.91 3.63
N ILE A 152 6.75 7.85 2.93
CA ILE A 152 5.41 7.84 3.54
C ILE A 152 5.25 6.61 4.45
N ARG A 153 5.66 5.43 3.98
CA ARG A 153 5.57 4.17 4.73
C ARG A 153 6.46 4.18 5.96
N GLU A 154 7.69 4.69 5.84
CA GLU A 154 8.61 4.86 6.95
C GLU A 154 8.03 5.79 8.02
N ARG A 155 7.54 6.97 7.61
CA ARG A 155 6.91 7.92 8.55
C ARG A 155 5.70 7.33 9.25
N ARG A 156 4.90 6.51 8.56
CA ARG A 156 3.78 5.76 9.17
C ARG A 156 4.28 4.73 10.20
N ARG A 157 5.39 4.03 9.93
CA ARG A 157 6.01 3.09 10.87
C ARG A 157 6.55 3.82 12.11
N GLU A 158 7.20 4.97 11.93
CA GLU A 158 7.67 5.82 13.03
C GLU A 158 6.52 6.28 13.92
N ARG A 159 5.43 6.79 13.34
CA ARG A 159 4.24 7.22 14.11
C ARG A 159 3.61 6.07 14.90
N LYS A 160 3.58 4.86 14.34
CA LYS A 160 3.11 3.66 15.05
C LYS A 160 4.04 3.26 16.19
N ARG A 161 5.36 3.45 16.04
CA ARG A 161 6.38 3.14 17.06
C ARG A 161 6.47 4.23 18.16
N GLY A 162 6.29 5.50 17.79
CA GLY A 162 6.37 6.67 18.67
C GLY A 162 5.09 7.02 19.42
N GLY A 163 4.11 6.11 19.47
CA GLY A 163 2.80 6.33 20.11
C GLY A 163 2.79 6.39 21.64
N ARG A 164 3.93 6.56 22.31
CA ARG A 164 3.97 7.01 23.71
C ARG A 164 4.30 8.49 23.72
N PRO A 165 3.37 9.38 24.10
CA PRO A 165 3.69 10.77 24.34
C PRO A 165 4.77 10.82 25.43
N LEU A 166 5.92 11.43 25.12
CA LEU A 166 6.80 11.93 26.17
C LEU A 166 5.98 12.97 26.93
N GLN A 167 5.62 12.66 28.17
CA GLN A 167 5.03 13.67 29.06
C GLN A 167 6.02 14.82 29.16
N PRO A 168 5.58 16.08 29.06
CA PRO A 168 6.46 17.21 29.28
C PRO A 168 7.02 17.10 30.70
N LEU A 169 8.35 17.06 30.85
CA LEU A 169 8.98 17.30 32.13
C LEU A 169 8.64 18.75 32.51
N SER A 170 7.70 18.92 33.44
CA SER A 170 7.43 20.21 34.07
C SER A 170 8.72 20.68 34.73
N ARG A 171 9.39 21.64 34.08
CA ARG A 171 10.57 22.33 34.61
C ARG A 171 10.06 23.32 35.65
N HIS A 172 10.04 22.91 36.92
CA HIS A 172 9.93 23.87 38.01
C HIS A 172 11.18 24.77 38.02
N PRO A 173 11.05 26.10 38.10
CA PRO A 173 12.19 26.96 38.35
C PRO A 173 12.71 26.72 39.77
N GLU A 174 14.01 26.46 39.90
CA GLU A 174 14.72 26.48 41.18
C GLU A 174 14.75 27.92 41.71
N GLU A 175 14.02 28.19 42.79
CA GLU A 175 14.17 29.42 43.57
C GLU A 175 15.35 29.29 44.54
N GLU A 176 16.21 30.29 44.48
CA GLU A 176 17.45 30.45 45.23
C GLU A 176 17.25 30.39 46.74
N ARG A 177 18.01 29.51 47.38
CA ARG A 177 18.23 29.50 48.83
C ARG A 177 19.02 30.73 49.24
N ARG A 178 18.46 31.58 50.10
CA ARG A 178 19.27 32.50 50.93
C ARG A 178 18.69 32.70 52.33
N ASN A 179 19.43 32.14 53.30
CA ASN A 179 19.68 32.53 54.69
C ASN A 179 18.55 33.16 55.54
N GLY A 180 18.15 32.44 56.60
CA GLY A 180 17.39 33.00 57.73
C GLY A 180 18.26 33.67 58.80
N PRO A 181 17.63 34.21 59.86
CA PRO A 181 18.00 33.90 61.24
C PRO A 181 16.78 33.53 62.14
N PRO A 182 16.98 33.04 63.38
CA PRO A 182 16.06 32.10 64.05
C PRO A 182 15.21 32.66 65.21
N ALA A 183 14.33 31.78 65.75
CA ALA A 183 13.61 31.80 67.05
C ALA A 183 12.20 32.45 67.02
N VAL A 184 11.11 31.96 67.62
CA VAL A 184 10.77 30.88 68.58
C VAL A 184 9.23 30.60 68.48
N PRO A 185 8.67 29.54 69.11
CA PRO A 185 7.45 28.84 68.69
C PRO A 185 6.14 29.37 69.30
N GLY A 186 5.03 29.22 68.57
CA GLY A 186 3.70 29.40 69.14
C GLY A 186 2.54 29.19 68.17
N MET A 187 1.67 28.25 68.54
CA MET A 187 0.24 28.15 68.22
C MET A 187 -0.22 27.65 66.85
N GLU A 188 -0.70 26.41 66.91
CA GLU A 188 -1.82 25.82 66.17
C GLU A 188 -2.84 26.84 65.66
N ARG A 189 -3.22 26.73 64.38
CA ARG A 189 -4.60 26.91 63.90
C ARG A 189 -4.77 26.51 62.43
N GLU A 190 -5.60 25.48 62.28
CA GLU A 190 -6.70 25.35 61.32
C GLU A 190 -6.44 25.70 59.85
N ALA A 191 -6.48 24.64 59.02
CA ALA A 191 -6.61 24.71 57.58
C ALA A 191 -7.97 25.35 57.20
N THR A 192 -7.91 26.54 56.60
CA THR A 192 -9.03 27.11 55.84
C THR A 192 -8.88 26.80 54.35
N PRO A 193 -9.91 26.29 53.66
CA PRO A 193 -9.87 26.04 52.22
C PRO A 193 -9.89 27.37 51.44
N ALA A 194 -8.96 27.51 50.49
CA ALA A 194 -8.97 28.62 49.54
C ALA A 194 -10.24 28.59 48.67
N GLU A 195 -10.83 29.77 48.50
CA GLU A 195 -12.01 30.05 47.70
C GLU A 195 -11.82 29.67 46.21
N PRO A 196 -12.88 29.23 45.51
CA PRO A 196 -12.80 28.91 44.09
C PRO A 196 -12.89 30.20 43.25
N GLU A 197 -11.81 30.51 42.51
CA GLU A 197 -11.85 31.51 41.44
C GLU A 197 -12.85 31.10 40.35
N PRO A 198 -13.61 32.06 39.79
CA PRO A 198 -14.73 31.77 38.91
C PRO A 198 -14.28 31.59 37.44
N MET A 199 -15.02 30.71 36.75
CA MET A 199 -15.13 30.58 35.29
C MET A 199 -14.04 29.79 34.54
N GLN A 200 -14.15 28.46 34.54
CA GLN A 200 -13.94 27.66 33.32
C GLN A 200 -14.74 26.35 33.36
N LEU A 201 -16.03 26.45 33.05
CA LEU A 201 -16.88 25.31 32.69
C LEU A 201 -16.40 24.75 31.35
N GLY A 202 -15.81 23.55 31.33
CA GLY A 202 -15.45 22.98 30.03
C GLY A 202 -14.89 21.57 29.94
N ARG A 203 -14.33 20.95 30.98
CA ARG A 203 -13.90 19.54 30.92
C ARG A 203 -14.06 18.85 32.27
N TYR A 204 -15.08 18.02 32.40
CA TYR A 204 -15.21 17.07 33.51
C TYR A 204 -14.09 16.04 33.41
N HIS A 205 -12.96 16.28 34.09
CA HIS A 205 -11.96 15.24 34.36
C HIS A 205 -12.36 14.56 35.67
N ILE A 206 -13.25 13.59 35.57
CA ILE A 206 -13.52 12.66 36.67
C ILE A 206 -12.41 11.60 36.63
N ASP A 207 -11.72 11.41 37.76
CA ASP A 207 -10.67 10.42 37.84
C ASP A 207 -11.25 8.99 37.75
N LYS A 208 -10.44 8.02 37.35
CA LYS A 208 -10.89 6.63 37.07
C LYS A 208 -11.51 5.97 38.30
N GLU A 209 -11.02 6.29 39.49
CA GLU A 209 -11.56 5.78 40.76
C GLU A 209 -12.96 6.34 41.05
N GLU A 210 -13.17 7.63 40.79
CA GLU A 210 -14.48 8.27 40.96
C GLU A 210 -15.46 7.81 39.87
N GLN A 211 -14.98 7.54 38.66
CA GLN A 211 -15.78 6.95 37.59
C GLN A 211 -16.28 5.54 37.97
N GLN A 212 -15.42 4.72 38.59
CA GLN A 212 -15.79 3.37 39.01
C GLN A 212 -16.81 3.40 40.17
N ARG A 213 -16.57 4.23 41.20
CA ARG A 213 -17.54 4.43 42.28
C ARG A 213 -18.91 4.88 41.78
N ARG A 214 -18.96 5.73 40.75
CA ARG A 214 -20.22 6.18 40.17
C ARG A 214 -20.96 5.10 39.36
N ARG A 215 -20.22 4.19 38.71
CA ARG A 215 -20.80 3.02 38.06
C ARG A 215 -21.38 2.05 39.09
N ASP A 216 -20.64 1.79 40.16
CA ASP A 216 -21.05 0.86 41.20
C ASP A 216 -22.26 1.38 42.00
N SER A 217 -22.39 2.71 42.14
CA SER A 217 -23.51 3.37 42.82
C SER A 217 -24.65 3.83 41.89
N ASN A 218 -24.66 3.39 40.63
CA ASN A 218 -25.71 3.72 39.65
C ASN A 218 -25.97 5.24 39.54
N SER A 219 -24.89 6.03 39.53
CA SER A 219 -24.91 7.48 39.52
C SER A 219 -24.30 8.08 38.24
N CYS A 220 -24.81 9.25 37.88
CA CYS A 220 -24.53 9.87 36.60
C CYS A 220 -23.08 10.36 36.51
N LEU A 221 -22.40 9.97 35.43
CA LEU A 221 -21.02 10.39 35.14
C LEU A 221 -20.87 11.88 34.77
N TYR A 222 -21.97 12.61 34.61
CA TYR A 222 -21.92 14.06 34.36
C TYR A 222 -22.24 14.86 35.62
N CYS A 223 -23.41 14.64 36.22
CA CYS A 223 -23.87 15.43 37.37
C CYS A 223 -23.72 14.75 38.74
N GLY A 224 -23.30 13.48 38.80
CA GLY A 224 -23.08 12.73 40.04
C GLY A 224 -24.34 12.26 40.79
N ARG A 225 -25.55 12.51 40.28
CA ARG A 225 -26.81 12.06 40.92
C ARG A 225 -27.13 10.60 40.59
N SER A 226 -27.63 9.86 41.58
CA SER A 226 -28.12 8.49 41.42
C SER A 226 -29.42 8.40 40.61
N GLY A 227 -29.66 7.25 39.98
CA GLY A 227 -30.91 6.95 39.28
C GLY A 227 -30.91 7.21 37.77
N HIS A 228 -29.82 7.70 37.19
CA HIS A 228 -29.65 7.80 35.74
C HIS A 228 -28.18 7.81 35.31
N TYR A 229 -27.92 7.44 34.05
CA TYR A 229 -26.59 7.47 33.45
C TYR A 229 -26.39 8.68 32.53
N LEU A 230 -25.15 8.87 32.05
CA LEU A 230 -24.73 9.96 31.17
C LEU A 230 -25.65 10.20 29.96
N ALA A 231 -26.27 9.15 29.42
CA ALA A 231 -27.16 9.22 28.27
C ALA A 231 -28.51 9.89 28.59
N SER A 232 -28.95 9.83 29.84
CA SER A 232 -30.27 10.31 30.29
C SER A 232 -30.14 11.49 31.25
N CYS A 233 -28.98 12.16 31.26
CA CYS A 233 -28.73 13.26 32.17
C CYS A 233 -29.43 14.54 31.70
N PRO A 234 -30.37 15.10 32.49
CA PRO A 234 -31.10 16.32 32.12
C PRO A 234 -30.21 17.58 32.12
N GLN A 235 -29.02 17.49 32.73
CA GLN A 235 -28.05 18.59 32.81
C GLN A 235 -27.03 18.58 31.66
N ARG A 236 -27.06 17.56 30.79
CA ARG A 236 -26.09 17.45 29.70
C ARG A 236 -26.50 18.38 28.55
N PRO A 237 -25.63 19.32 28.10
CA PRO A 237 -25.93 20.12 26.93
C PRO A 237 -26.05 19.21 25.70
N SER A 238 -27.22 19.22 25.08
CA SER A 238 -27.54 18.45 23.86
C SER A 238 -26.66 18.97 22.72
N ASN A 239 -25.65 18.21 22.32
CA ASN A 239 -24.91 18.49 21.09
C ASN A 239 -25.71 17.97 19.88
N ARG A 240 -26.85 18.61 19.60
CA ARG A 240 -27.58 18.46 18.33
C ARG A 240 -26.91 19.35 17.30
N ARG A 241 -25.93 18.83 16.56
CA ARG A 241 -25.59 19.38 15.24
C ARG A 241 -26.72 18.97 14.29
N ALA A 242 -27.73 19.82 14.19
CA ALA A 242 -28.73 19.77 13.14
C ALA A 242 -28.12 20.30 11.83
N ARG A 243 -28.63 19.70 10.75
CA ARG A 243 -28.38 19.94 9.33
C ARG A 243 -28.17 21.38 8.91
#